data_AF-A0A932RE99-F1
#
_entry.id   AF-A0A932RE99-F1
#
_cell.length_a   1.000
_cell.length_b   1.000
_cell.length_c   1.000
_cell.angle_alpha   90.00
_cell.angle_beta   90.00
_cell.angle_gamma   90.00
#
_symmetry.space_group_name_H-M   'P 1'
#
loop_
_entity.id
_entity.type
_entity.pdbx_description
1 polymer ?
#
loop_
_entity_poly.entity_id
_entity_poly.type
_entity_poly.pdbx_seq_one_letter_code
_entity_poly.pdbx_strand_id
1 'polypeptide(L)'
;MDTWRNKRLARGAWPFLAALLIAGLARAEQPNSCVECHSALDPPQQVTQEQFAQDIHTQKGLTCASCHGGDPTKSDLDAMSKSAGFRGKPARKDIPALCGKCHSDAAYMRQYNPSLRTDQFAQYQTSVHGKLLAKGDTKVAVCIDCHGVHGLRPASDTRSKVHPTNVAQTCSRCHADPAHMKGYSIPTDQYAGYSASVHHEALAVRGDLSAPTCTTCHGNHGAAPPGVGTVQNVCATCHVFQAQLFEKSPHKAAFQAASLPGCVTCHSNHRIAHPTDALLGTGAQSVCTNCHTSGDAGYEVADQFQQQIAHFETAVSNSDEILNRAESDGMEVSQPRLEQDQARDALTKARVTVHSFNMVRLQADILAGLKITDKTYQDGKAALSERDYRRKGLGISVFFIVVVLIGLRLYIRRIERGQSA
;
A
#
# COMPACT_ATOMS: atom_id res chain seq x y z
N MET A 1 -31.46 38.25 -34.01
CA MET A 1 -31.67 37.55 -32.73
C MET A 1 -30.91 38.34 -31.68
N ASP A 2 -31.35 39.56 -31.34
CA ASP A 2 -32.44 39.86 -30.38
C ASP A 2 -32.28 39.01 -29.10
N THR A 3 -32.06 39.52 -27.89
CA THR A 3 -32.17 40.86 -27.32
C THR A 3 -31.39 40.88 -25.99
N TRP A 4 -30.58 41.92 -25.77
CA TRP A 4 -30.21 42.37 -24.43
C TRP A 4 -31.33 43.31 -23.93
N ARG A 5 -31.99 43.00 -22.81
CA ARG A 5 -32.83 43.98 -22.08
C ARG A 5 -32.99 43.62 -20.60
N ASN A 6 -32.32 44.44 -19.78
CA ASN A 6 -32.82 45.12 -18.58
C ASN A 6 -34.13 44.60 -17.96
N LYS A 7 -34.10 44.34 -16.64
CA LYS A 7 -35.19 44.75 -15.74
C LYS A 7 -34.72 44.82 -14.27
N ARG A 8 -34.65 46.07 -13.78
CA ARG A 8 -34.78 46.44 -12.37
C ARG A 8 -36.16 46.05 -11.85
N LEU A 9 -36.26 45.39 -10.70
CA LEU A 9 -37.41 45.37 -9.78
C LEU A 9 -36.87 44.83 -8.44
N ALA A 10 -37.34 45.17 -7.25
CA ALA A 10 -38.05 46.31 -6.71
C ALA A 10 -37.93 46.10 -5.19
N ARG A 11 -37.73 47.18 -4.44
CA ARG A 11 -37.83 47.16 -2.98
C ARG A 11 -39.28 46.83 -2.61
N GLY A 12 -39.48 45.76 -1.85
CA GLY A 12 -40.76 45.39 -1.25
C GLY A 12 -40.52 44.96 0.18
N ALA A 13 -40.87 45.82 1.12
CA ALA A 13 -40.92 45.51 2.53
C ALA A 13 -42.07 44.55 2.81
N TRP A 14 -41.84 43.52 3.63
CA TRP A 14 -42.84 43.14 4.61
C TRP A 14 -42.23 42.50 5.88
N PRO A 15 -42.75 42.88 7.06
CA PRO A 15 -42.20 42.48 8.35
C PRO A 15 -42.92 41.24 8.88
N PHE A 16 -42.20 40.21 9.30
CA PHE A 16 -42.72 39.28 10.30
C PHE A 16 -41.55 38.79 11.15
N LEU A 17 -41.37 39.47 12.30
CA LEU A 17 -40.71 38.90 13.46
C LEU A 17 -41.51 37.67 13.90
N ALA A 18 -41.05 36.48 13.54
CA ALA A 18 -41.37 35.26 14.26
C ALA A 18 -40.09 34.83 14.98
N ALA A 19 -39.96 35.27 16.22
CA ALA A 19 -38.97 34.75 17.14
C ALA A 19 -39.35 33.29 17.44
N LEU A 20 -38.80 32.35 16.66
CA LEU A 20 -38.74 30.95 17.10
C LEU A 20 -37.71 30.89 18.23
N LEU A 21 -38.22 30.98 19.46
CA LEU A 21 -37.60 30.39 20.64
C LEU A 21 -37.49 28.88 20.38
N ILE A 22 -36.41 28.47 19.71
CA ILE A 22 -35.93 27.10 19.83
C ILE A 22 -35.42 27.02 21.26
N ALA A 23 -36.31 26.63 22.17
CA ALA A 23 -35.91 26.05 23.43
C ALA A 23 -35.04 24.85 23.05
N GLY A 24 -33.72 25.06 23.10
CA GLY A 24 -32.78 23.96 23.08
C GLY A 24 -33.19 23.07 24.22
N LEU A 25 -33.81 21.93 23.89
CA LEU A 25 -33.79 20.77 24.75
C LEU A 25 -32.31 20.40 24.84
N ALA A 26 -31.61 21.06 25.77
CA ALA A 26 -30.40 20.55 26.36
C ALA A 26 -30.78 19.16 26.84
N ARG A 27 -30.44 18.17 26.02
CA ARG A 27 -30.53 16.77 26.40
C ARG A 27 -29.60 16.68 27.60
N ALA A 28 -30.17 16.67 28.80
CA ALA A 28 -29.41 16.56 30.03
C ALA A 28 -28.44 15.40 29.84
N GLU A 29 -27.14 15.71 29.82
CA GLU A 29 -26.09 14.71 29.83
C GLU A 29 -26.39 13.83 31.04
N GLN A 30 -26.76 12.57 30.79
CA GLN A 30 -26.98 11.63 31.88
C GLN A 30 -25.65 11.55 32.65
N PRO A 31 -25.62 11.87 33.95
CA PRO A 31 -24.38 11.87 34.71
C PRO A 31 -23.76 10.48 34.60
N ASN A 32 -22.54 10.40 34.09
CA ASN A 32 -21.81 9.14 33.94
C ASN A 32 -21.15 8.81 35.29
N SER A 33 -21.99 8.49 36.28
CA SER A 33 -21.57 8.17 37.65
C SER A 33 -20.44 7.12 37.69
N CYS A 34 -20.47 6.18 36.74
CA CYS A 34 -19.42 5.19 36.55
C CYS A 34 -18.06 5.83 36.22
N VAL A 35 -17.99 6.75 35.25
CA VAL A 35 -16.71 7.36 34.82
C VAL A 35 -16.22 8.36 35.86
N GLU A 36 -17.12 9.10 36.51
CA GLU A 36 -16.77 10.00 37.61
C GLU A 36 -16.04 9.23 38.72
N CYS A 37 -16.60 8.12 39.18
CA CYS A 37 -15.98 7.28 40.20
C CYS A 37 -14.73 6.56 39.68
N HIS A 38 -14.80 5.92 38.51
CA HIS A 38 -13.68 5.14 37.96
C HIS A 38 -12.52 5.98 37.45
N SER A 39 -12.70 7.27 37.18
CA SER A 39 -11.59 8.16 36.79
C SER A 39 -10.63 8.43 37.96
N ALA A 40 -11.13 8.37 39.19
CA ALA A 40 -10.39 8.62 40.43
C ALA A 40 -9.73 7.36 41.02
N LEU A 41 -9.95 6.18 40.43
CA LEU A 41 -9.34 4.93 40.88
C LEU A 41 -7.96 4.70 40.28
N ASP A 42 -7.19 3.80 40.88
CA ASP A 42 -5.91 3.33 40.34
C ASP A 42 -6.11 2.24 39.26
N PRO A 43 -5.14 2.05 38.35
CA PRO A 43 -5.14 0.91 37.44
C PRO A 43 -5.17 -0.43 38.20
N PRO A 44 -5.88 -1.46 37.70
CA PRO A 44 -6.56 -1.54 36.40
C PRO A 44 -8.01 -1.03 36.36
N GLN A 45 -8.56 -0.50 37.47
CA GLN A 45 -9.95 -0.05 37.55
C GLN A 45 -10.15 1.37 36.98
N GLN A 46 -9.06 2.10 36.79
CA GLN A 46 -9.08 3.45 36.26
C GLN A 46 -9.60 3.51 34.81
N VAL A 47 -10.54 4.41 34.55
CA VAL A 47 -10.96 4.81 33.20
C VAL A 47 -11.06 6.33 33.15
N THR A 48 -10.24 6.96 32.32
CA THR A 48 -10.25 8.43 32.21
C THR A 48 -11.45 8.91 31.39
N GLN A 49 -11.92 10.13 31.69
CA GLN A 49 -12.95 10.80 30.90
C GLN A 49 -12.55 10.90 29.42
N GLU A 50 -11.26 11.14 29.15
CA GLU A 50 -10.74 11.22 27.79
C GLU A 50 -10.88 9.88 27.04
N GLN A 51 -10.43 8.77 27.64
CA GLN A 51 -10.55 7.44 27.02
C GLN A 51 -12.01 7.11 26.74
N PHE A 52 -12.90 7.41 27.68
CA PHE A 52 -14.32 7.13 27.52
C PHE A 52 -14.97 7.99 26.43
N ALA A 53 -14.67 9.29 26.38
CA ALA A 53 -15.21 10.20 25.35
C ALA A 53 -14.70 9.88 23.94
N GLN A 54 -13.48 9.38 23.84
CA GLN A 54 -12.86 8.99 22.57
C GLN A 54 -13.36 7.64 22.03
N ASP A 55 -14.06 6.87 22.84
CA ASP A 55 -14.57 5.55 22.47
C ASP A 55 -15.72 5.65 21.45
N ILE A 56 -15.61 4.88 20.37
CA ILE A 56 -16.63 4.84 19.32
C ILE A 56 -17.97 4.33 19.85
N HIS A 57 -17.98 3.45 20.84
CA HIS A 57 -19.21 2.96 21.45
C HIS A 57 -19.91 4.07 22.24
N THR A 58 -19.15 4.83 23.03
CA THR A 58 -19.67 6.00 23.76
C THR A 58 -20.23 7.05 22.81
N GLN A 59 -19.51 7.36 21.72
CA GLN A 59 -19.98 8.32 20.71
C GLN A 59 -21.26 7.87 20.01
N LYS A 60 -21.59 6.57 20.06
CA LYS A 60 -22.84 6.00 19.55
C LYS A 60 -23.88 5.76 20.65
N GLY A 61 -23.65 6.24 21.87
CA GLY A 61 -24.61 6.22 22.97
C GLY A 61 -24.59 4.95 23.82
N LEU A 62 -23.57 4.09 23.67
CA LEU A 62 -23.38 2.96 24.58
C LEU A 62 -22.75 3.46 25.90
N THR A 63 -23.08 2.77 26.99
CA THR A 63 -22.62 3.13 28.34
C THR A 63 -21.76 2.02 28.93
N CYS A 64 -21.18 2.27 30.10
CA CYS A 64 -20.44 1.26 30.87
C CYS A 64 -21.28 -0.03 31.06
N ALA A 65 -22.58 0.13 31.30
CA ALA A 65 -23.51 -0.99 31.51
C ALA A 65 -23.74 -1.84 30.25
N SER A 66 -23.52 -1.30 29.05
CA SER A 66 -23.60 -2.07 27.81
C SER A 66 -22.58 -3.22 27.76
N CYS A 67 -21.40 -3.03 28.37
CA CYS A 67 -20.33 -4.02 28.41
C CYS A 67 -20.25 -4.73 29.78
N HIS A 68 -20.33 -3.98 30.87
CA HIS A 68 -20.14 -4.48 32.23
C HIS A 68 -21.45 -4.88 32.93
N GLY A 69 -22.62 -4.54 32.39
CA GLY A 69 -23.89 -4.64 33.11
C GLY A 69 -23.98 -3.62 34.26
N GLY A 70 -24.92 -3.82 35.17
CA GLY A 70 -25.18 -2.87 36.25
C GLY A 70 -26.25 -1.84 35.88
N ASP A 71 -26.51 -0.93 36.82
CA ASP A 71 -27.54 0.10 36.70
C ASP A 71 -26.88 1.49 36.56
N PRO A 72 -26.82 2.06 35.34
CA PRO A 72 -26.17 3.35 35.11
C PRO A 72 -26.96 4.54 35.69
N THR A 73 -28.16 4.32 36.24
CA THR A 73 -28.98 5.38 36.86
C THR A 73 -28.62 5.62 38.33
N LYS A 74 -27.84 4.71 38.92
CA LYS A 74 -27.36 4.81 40.30
C LYS A 74 -25.94 5.38 40.37
N SER A 75 -25.65 6.10 41.44
CA SER A 75 -24.33 6.71 41.69
C SER A 75 -23.57 6.09 42.87
N ASP A 76 -24.14 5.07 43.50
CA ASP A 76 -23.55 4.30 44.58
C ASP A 76 -23.08 2.91 44.11
N LEU A 77 -22.54 2.11 45.03
CA LEU A 77 -22.06 0.76 44.73
C LEU A 77 -23.18 -0.20 44.31
N ASP A 78 -24.46 0.13 44.56
CA ASP A 78 -25.57 -0.70 44.09
C ASP A 78 -25.68 -0.72 42.56
N ALA A 79 -25.14 0.31 41.87
CA ALA A 79 -24.97 0.33 40.43
C ALA A 79 -24.19 -0.90 39.92
N MET A 80 -23.26 -1.42 40.74
CA MET A 80 -22.41 -2.58 40.45
C MET A 80 -22.85 -3.85 41.19
N SER A 81 -24.08 -3.90 41.69
CA SER A 81 -24.59 -5.10 42.36
C SER A 81 -24.85 -6.24 41.38
N LYS A 82 -24.73 -7.49 41.85
CA LYS A 82 -25.13 -8.67 41.07
C LYS A 82 -26.63 -8.64 40.70
N SER A 83 -27.47 -8.08 41.57
CA SER A 83 -28.90 -7.91 41.32
C SER A 83 -29.18 -6.91 40.20
N ALA A 84 -28.35 -5.89 40.02
CA ALA A 84 -28.36 -5.00 38.85
C ALA A 84 -27.76 -5.64 37.58
N GLY A 85 -27.41 -6.93 37.61
CA GLY A 85 -26.83 -7.64 36.47
C GLY A 85 -25.39 -7.25 36.16
N PHE A 86 -24.68 -6.65 37.13
CA PHE A 86 -23.27 -6.32 36.98
C PHE A 86 -22.41 -7.58 36.84
N ARG A 87 -21.55 -7.59 35.83
CA ARG A 87 -20.69 -8.72 35.44
C ARG A 87 -19.22 -8.46 35.78
N GLY A 88 -18.88 -7.26 36.25
CA GLY A 88 -17.50 -6.86 36.47
C GLY A 88 -16.67 -6.86 35.19
N LYS A 89 -15.36 -7.10 35.31
CA LYS A 89 -14.47 -7.30 34.16
C LYS A 89 -14.81 -8.64 33.47
N PRO A 90 -15.29 -8.64 32.21
CA PRO A 90 -15.61 -9.88 31.51
C PRO A 90 -14.40 -10.81 31.43
N ALA A 91 -14.61 -12.10 31.67
CA ALA A 91 -13.53 -13.08 31.53
C ALA A 91 -13.13 -13.19 30.04
N ARG A 92 -11.84 -13.42 29.76
CA ARG A 92 -11.30 -13.43 28.38
C ARG A 92 -12.07 -14.37 27.44
N LYS A 93 -12.46 -15.55 27.93
CA LYS A 93 -13.26 -16.54 27.16
C LYS A 93 -14.64 -16.02 26.73
N ASP A 94 -15.22 -15.08 27.47
CA ASP A 94 -16.57 -14.57 27.25
C ASP A 94 -16.58 -13.30 26.37
N ILE A 95 -15.41 -12.68 26.15
CA ILE A 95 -15.27 -11.44 25.37
C ILE A 95 -15.77 -11.60 23.93
N PRO A 96 -15.40 -12.65 23.17
CA PRO A 96 -15.90 -12.81 21.81
C PRO A 96 -17.43 -12.85 21.73
N ALA A 97 -18.07 -13.59 22.62
CA ALA A 97 -19.52 -13.66 22.69
C ALA A 97 -20.14 -12.32 23.12
N LEU A 98 -19.52 -11.59 24.05
CA LEU A 98 -19.96 -10.26 24.47
C LEU A 98 -19.98 -9.28 23.28
N CYS A 99 -18.89 -9.20 22.52
CA CYS A 99 -18.83 -8.35 21.32
C CYS A 99 -19.84 -8.80 20.25
N GLY A 100 -19.99 -10.12 20.07
CA GLY A 100 -20.90 -10.73 19.11
C GLY A 100 -22.38 -10.43 19.36
N LYS A 101 -22.79 -10.13 20.61
CA LYS A 101 -24.19 -9.75 20.91
C LYS A 101 -24.69 -8.58 20.06
N CYS A 102 -23.80 -7.65 19.71
CA CYS A 102 -24.10 -6.52 18.84
C CYS A 102 -23.45 -6.71 17.47
N HIS A 103 -22.15 -7.01 17.42
CA HIS A 103 -21.39 -7.13 16.16
C HIS A 103 -21.66 -8.41 15.37
N SER A 104 -22.65 -9.21 15.78
CA SER A 104 -23.21 -10.31 14.99
C SER A 104 -24.70 -10.18 14.69
N ASP A 105 -25.29 -9.04 15.05
CA ASP A 105 -26.66 -8.69 14.71
C ASP A 105 -26.66 -7.62 13.61
N ALA A 106 -27.01 -8.03 12.39
CA ALA A 106 -27.09 -7.14 11.24
C ALA A 106 -28.21 -6.09 11.38
N ALA A 107 -29.33 -6.41 12.05
CA ALA A 107 -30.42 -5.47 12.26
C ALA A 107 -29.99 -4.37 13.23
N TYR A 108 -29.28 -4.75 14.30
CA TYR A 108 -28.73 -3.80 15.26
C TYR A 108 -27.63 -2.93 14.64
N MET A 109 -26.61 -3.52 14.00
CA MET A 109 -25.47 -2.75 13.50
C MET A 109 -25.81 -1.80 12.35
N ARG A 110 -26.83 -2.12 11.53
CA ARG A 110 -27.29 -1.22 10.47
C ARG A 110 -27.82 0.12 10.98
N GLN A 111 -28.26 0.19 12.25
CA GLN A 111 -28.68 1.46 12.86
C GLN A 111 -27.50 2.43 13.04
N TYR A 112 -26.27 1.92 13.11
CA TYR A 112 -25.06 2.72 13.34
C TYR A 112 -24.17 2.84 12.12
N ASN A 113 -23.98 1.73 11.39
CA ASN A 113 -23.18 1.66 10.18
C ASN A 113 -23.69 0.52 9.27
N PRO A 114 -24.51 0.84 8.25
CA PRO A 114 -25.04 -0.14 7.30
C PRO A 114 -23.97 -0.92 6.52
N SER A 115 -22.77 -0.35 6.36
CA SER A 115 -21.67 -0.97 5.63
C SER A 115 -20.81 -1.89 6.50
N LEU A 116 -21.04 -1.92 7.82
CA LEU A 116 -20.27 -2.77 8.72
C LEU A 116 -20.72 -4.23 8.59
N ARG A 117 -19.75 -5.12 8.39
CA ARG A 117 -19.97 -6.57 8.41
C ARG A 117 -20.28 -7.06 9.81
N THR A 118 -21.14 -8.07 9.91
CA THR A 118 -21.54 -8.71 11.19
C THR A 118 -21.19 -10.19 11.27
N ASP A 119 -20.41 -10.72 10.34
CA ASP A 119 -19.92 -12.10 10.41
C ASP A 119 -18.59 -12.24 11.17
N GLN A 120 -18.11 -11.16 11.79
CA GLN A 120 -16.79 -11.09 12.44
C GLN A 120 -16.62 -12.10 13.58
N PHE A 121 -17.65 -12.33 14.39
CA PHE A 121 -17.60 -13.34 15.45
C PHE A 121 -17.55 -14.76 14.88
N ALA A 122 -18.35 -15.05 13.86
CA ALA A 122 -18.32 -16.34 13.18
C ALA A 122 -16.97 -16.61 12.53
N GLN A 123 -16.36 -15.59 11.89
CA GLN A 123 -14.99 -15.68 11.38
C GLN A 123 -13.96 -15.91 12.50
N TYR A 124 -14.09 -15.22 13.63
CA TYR A 124 -13.22 -15.44 14.78
C TYR A 124 -13.25 -16.89 15.26
N GLN A 125 -14.42 -17.52 15.29
CA GLN A 125 -14.55 -18.93 15.68
C GLN A 125 -13.81 -19.89 14.72
N THR A 126 -13.58 -19.51 13.46
CA THR A 126 -12.81 -20.33 12.50
C THR A 126 -11.31 -20.07 12.56
N SER A 127 -10.88 -18.95 13.16
CA SER A 127 -9.47 -18.58 13.34
C SER A 127 -8.71 -19.55 14.25
N VAL A 128 -7.37 -19.57 14.16
CA VAL A 128 -6.53 -20.37 15.07
C VAL A 128 -6.69 -19.88 16.51
N HIS A 129 -6.78 -18.57 16.73
CA HIS A 129 -7.01 -17.99 18.04
C HIS A 129 -8.34 -18.44 18.65
N GLY A 130 -9.44 -18.34 17.90
CA GLY A 130 -10.77 -18.76 18.37
C GLY A 130 -10.86 -20.27 18.65
N LYS A 131 -10.24 -21.09 17.79
CA LYS A 131 -10.16 -22.55 18.00
C LYS A 131 -9.41 -22.94 19.27
N LEU A 132 -8.30 -22.25 19.57
CA LEU A 132 -7.51 -22.50 20.78
C LEU A 132 -8.22 -21.97 22.03
N LEU A 133 -8.87 -20.81 21.95
CA LEU A 133 -9.69 -20.27 23.05
C LEU A 133 -10.82 -21.24 23.42
N ALA A 134 -11.49 -21.83 22.42
CA ALA A 134 -12.54 -22.83 22.63
C ALA A 134 -12.01 -24.10 23.33
N LYS A 135 -10.71 -24.40 23.19
CA LYS A 135 -10.02 -25.48 23.92
C LYS A 135 -9.53 -25.07 25.31
N GLY A 136 -9.80 -23.84 25.74
CA GLY A 136 -9.44 -23.32 27.06
C GLY A 136 -8.12 -22.54 27.10
N ASP A 137 -7.44 -22.34 25.97
CA ASP A 137 -6.22 -21.52 25.94
C ASP A 137 -6.59 -20.04 25.99
N THR A 138 -6.36 -19.41 27.14
CA THR A 138 -6.69 -17.98 27.36
C THR A 138 -5.56 -17.02 27.00
N LYS A 139 -4.39 -17.53 26.62
CA LYS A 139 -3.24 -16.71 26.19
C LYS A 139 -3.39 -16.20 24.76
N VAL A 140 -4.19 -16.88 23.93
CA VAL A 140 -4.47 -16.46 22.55
C VAL A 140 -5.27 -15.16 22.50
N ALA A 141 -5.19 -14.49 21.34
CA ALA A 141 -5.84 -13.22 21.13
C ALA A 141 -7.38 -13.35 21.08
N VAL A 142 -8.05 -12.41 21.73
CA VAL A 142 -9.50 -12.14 21.65
C VAL A 142 -9.72 -10.74 21.10
N CYS A 143 -10.98 -10.34 20.90
CA CYS A 143 -11.36 -9.07 20.26
C CYS A 143 -10.60 -7.85 20.82
N ILE A 144 -10.48 -7.78 22.15
CA ILE A 144 -9.86 -6.64 22.85
C ILE A 144 -8.33 -6.57 22.69
N ASP A 145 -7.65 -7.66 22.33
CA ASP A 145 -6.20 -7.63 22.19
C ASP A 145 -5.79 -6.86 20.92
N CYS A 146 -6.63 -6.90 19.89
CA CYS A 146 -6.45 -6.12 18.67
C CYS A 146 -7.15 -4.76 18.75
N HIS A 147 -8.38 -4.68 19.26
CA HIS A 147 -9.19 -3.46 19.22
C HIS A 147 -9.01 -2.52 20.43
N GLY A 148 -8.56 -3.03 21.58
CA GLY A 148 -8.57 -2.31 22.85
C GLY A 148 -9.81 -2.61 23.70
N VAL A 149 -9.89 -1.96 24.87
CA VAL A 149 -10.94 -2.21 25.89
C VAL A 149 -11.75 -0.94 26.18
N HIS A 150 -11.06 0.17 26.45
CA HIS A 150 -11.64 1.50 26.58
C HIS A 150 -10.93 2.43 25.59
N GLY A 151 -11.66 3.37 25.00
CA GLY A 151 -11.15 4.23 23.94
C GLY A 151 -11.01 3.49 22.62
N LEU A 152 -11.92 2.56 22.33
CA LEU A 152 -11.94 1.87 21.04
C LEU A 152 -12.19 2.87 19.91
N ARG A 153 -11.45 2.70 18.82
CA ARG A 153 -11.50 3.61 17.67
C ARG A 153 -11.86 2.85 16.40
N PRO A 154 -12.61 3.47 15.47
CA PRO A 154 -12.86 2.86 14.16
C PRO A 154 -11.52 2.62 13.44
N ALA A 155 -11.47 1.62 12.56
CA ALA A 155 -10.26 1.26 11.84
C ALA A 155 -9.72 2.37 10.91
N SER A 156 -10.54 3.38 10.61
CA SER A 156 -10.15 4.57 9.83
C SER A 156 -9.44 5.65 10.66
N ASP A 157 -9.50 5.59 12.00
CA ASP A 157 -8.74 6.51 12.86
C ASP A 157 -7.28 6.01 12.95
N THR A 158 -6.31 6.87 12.63
CA THR A 158 -4.88 6.55 12.64
C THR A 158 -4.34 6.15 14.00
N ARG A 159 -5.04 6.48 15.09
CA ARG A 159 -4.72 6.05 16.46
C ARG A 159 -5.31 4.68 16.81
N SER A 160 -6.15 4.11 15.94
CA SER A 160 -6.70 2.78 16.15
C SER A 160 -5.62 1.72 16.02
N LYS A 161 -5.60 0.76 16.96
CA LYS A 161 -4.67 -0.38 16.92
C LYS A 161 -4.87 -1.27 15.68
N VAL A 162 -6.06 -1.21 15.08
CA VAL A 162 -6.38 -1.96 13.85
C VAL A 162 -6.35 -1.09 12.59
N HIS A 163 -5.87 0.16 12.69
CA HIS A 163 -5.57 0.97 11.51
C HIS A 163 -4.46 0.29 10.68
N PRO A 164 -4.51 0.28 9.33
CA PRO A 164 -3.55 -0.45 8.50
C PRO A 164 -2.07 -0.26 8.90
N THR A 165 -1.66 0.98 9.17
CA THR A 165 -0.29 1.33 9.59
C THR A 165 0.12 0.75 10.93
N ASN A 166 -0.85 0.38 11.79
CA ASN A 166 -0.62 -0.10 13.15
C ASN A 166 -0.79 -1.62 13.29
N VAL A 167 -1.38 -2.28 12.28
CA VAL A 167 -1.66 -3.74 12.32
C VAL A 167 -0.41 -4.55 12.63
N ALA A 168 0.71 -4.25 11.97
CA ALA A 168 1.97 -4.98 12.19
C ALA A 168 2.44 -4.87 13.64
N GLN A 169 2.37 -3.66 14.23
CA GLN A 169 2.72 -3.45 15.62
C GLN A 169 1.74 -4.18 16.56
N THR A 170 0.44 -4.16 16.27
CA THR A 170 -0.57 -4.88 17.05
C THR A 170 -0.30 -6.38 17.09
N CYS A 171 0.04 -7.00 15.95
CA CYS A 171 0.41 -8.41 15.89
C CYS A 171 1.73 -8.69 16.64
N SER A 172 2.72 -7.80 16.50
CA SER A 172 4.06 -7.96 17.08
C SER A 172 4.07 -8.07 18.60
N ARG A 173 3.08 -7.50 19.28
CA ARG A 173 2.93 -7.57 20.75
C ARG A 173 2.94 -9.00 21.29
N CYS A 174 2.47 -9.96 20.49
CA CYS A 174 2.55 -11.38 20.81
C CYS A 174 3.51 -12.10 19.85
N HIS A 175 3.38 -11.88 18.54
CA HIS A 175 4.12 -12.65 17.54
C HIS A 175 5.60 -12.27 17.40
N ALA A 176 6.06 -11.18 18.03
CA ALA A 176 7.48 -10.84 18.13
C ALA A 176 8.01 -11.02 19.56
N ASP A 177 7.23 -11.64 20.46
CA ASP A 177 7.64 -11.94 21.84
C ASP A 177 7.96 -13.44 21.99
N PRO A 178 9.25 -13.83 22.09
CA PRO A 178 9.66 -15.21 22.30
C PRO A 178 9.09 -15.85 23.57
N ALA A 179 8.89 -15.07 24.64
CA ALA A 179 8.34 -15.57 25.89
C ALA A 179 6.86 -15.93 25.74
N HIS A 180 6.10 -15.08 25.04
CA HIS A 180 4.70 -15.36 24.72
C HIS A 180 4.56 -16.54 23.74
N MET A 181 5.42 -16.62 22.73
CA MET A 181 5.32 -17.63 21.66
C MET A 181 5.94 -18.98 21.97
N LYS A 182 6.68 -19.12 23.08
CA LYS A 182 7.39 -20.35 23.49
C LYS A 182 6.54 -21.62 23.42
N GLY A 183 5.24 -21.54 23.69
CA GLY A 183 4.31 -22.67 23.69
C GLY A 183 3.65 -23.00 22.35
N TYR A 184 3.86 -22.19 21.30
CA TYR A 184 3.09 -22.27 20.05
C TYR A 184 3.88 -22.75 18.84
N SER A 185 5.19 -22.98 18.96
CA SER A 185 6.07 -23.43 17.85
C SER A 185 5.99 -22.56 16.60
N ILE A 186 5.79 -21.25 16.79
CA ILE A 186 5.80 -20.25 15.72
C ILE A 186 7.07 -19.40 15.88
N PRO A 187 7.82 -19.10 14.80
CA PRO A 187 8.95 -18.19 14.88
C PRO A 187 8.53 -16.79 15.37
N THR A 188 9.45 -15.91 15.72
CA THR A 188 9.13 -14.56 16.23
C THR A 188 9.76 -13.41 15.45
N ASP A 189 10.27 -13.73 14.26
CA ASP A 189 10.95 -12.80 13.37
C ASP A 189 10.01 -12.16 12.33
N GLN A 190 8.72 -12.50 12.31
CA GLN A 190 7.80 -12.07 11.23
C GLN A 190 7.60 -10.56 11.21
N TYR A 191 7.59 -9.89 12.38
CA TYR A 191 7.51 -8.44 12.43
C TYR A 191 8.76 -7.78 11.83
N ALA A 192 9.95 -8.30 12.16
CA ALA A 192 11.21 -7.82 11.59
C ALA A 192 11.28 -8.09 10.08
N GLY A 193 10.82 -9.28 9.65
CA GLY A 193 10.70 -9.65 8.24
C GLY A 193 9.78 -8.72 7.48
N TYR A 194 8.54 -8.53 7.96
CA TYR A 194 7.57 -7.63 7.34
C TYR A 194 8.08 -6.19 7.29
N SER A 195 8.70 -5.69 8.36
CA SER A 195 9.22 -4.32 8.41
C SER A 195 10.34 -4.08 7.41
N ALA A 196 11.07 -5.12 7.02
CA ALA A 196 12.09 -5.08 5.96
C ALA A 196 11.53 -5.39 4.56
N SER A 197 10.21 -5.44 4.39
CA SER A 197 9.56 -5.77 3.11
C SER A 197 9.13 -4.54 2.31
N VAL A 198 9.00 -4.71 1.00
CA VAL A 198 8.48 -3.67 0.09
C VAL A 198 7.02 -3.30 0.39
N HIS A 199 6.25 -4.22 0.99
CA HIS A 199 4.88 -3.94 1.41
C HIS A 199 4.84 -3.00 2.62
N HIS A 200 5.76 -3.18 3.57
CA HIS A 200 5.90 -2.24 4.68
C HIS A 200 6.42 -0.89 4.21
N GLU A 201 7.42 -0.87 3.32
CA GLU A 201 7.91 0.37 2.73
C GLU A 201 6.78 1.15 2.03
N ALA A 202 5.96 0.47 1.22
CA ALA A 202 4.81 1.07 0.58
C ALA A 202 3.81 1.64 1.60
N LEU A 203 3.46 0.87 2.63
CA LEU A 203 2.48 1.26 3.63
C LEU A 203 2.95 2.38 4.57
N ALA A 204 4.09 2.17 5.22
CA ALA A 204 4.56 2.98 6.34
C ALA A 204 5.41 4.17 5.90
N VAL A 205 6.16 4.03 4.80
CA VAL A 205 7.06 5.10 4.31
C VAL A 205 6.37 5.93 3.23
N ARG A 206 5.74 5.30 2.24
CA ARG A 206 5.05 6.01 1.15
C ARG A 206 3.60 6.37 1.45
N GLY A 207 3.03 5.84 2.54
CA GLY A 207 1.65 6.13 2.95
C GLY A 207 0.58 5.43 2.10
N ASP A 208 0.95 4.39 1.35
CA ASP A 208 0.02 3.64 0.51
C ASP A 208 -0.79 2.65 1.34
N LEU A 209 -2.00 3.06 1.76
CA LEU A 209 -2.91 2.23 2.55
C LEU A 209 -3.47 1.02 1.77
N SER A 210 -3.25 0.93 0.45
CA SER A 210 -3.60 -0.26 -0.33
C SER A 210 -2.56 -1.39 -0.20
N ALA A 211 -1.36 -1.08 0.31
CA ALA A 211 -0.32 -2.06 0.53
C ALA A 211 -0.75 -3.10 1.59
N PRO A 212 -0.43 -4.39 1.38
CA PRO A 212 -0.92 -5.47 2.23
C PRO A 212 -0.28 -5.43 3.62
N THR A 213 -1.08 -5.81 4.62
CA THR A 213 -0.66 -5.96 6.02
C THR A 213 -0.68 -7.43 6.43
N CYS A 214 -0.35 -7.72 7.69
CA CYS A 214 -0.44 -9.08 8.25
C CYS A 214 -1.83 -9.71 8.03
N THR A 215 -2.90 -8.92 8.19
CA THR A 215 -4.29 -9.40 8.06
C THR A 215 -4.71 -9.61 6.62
N THR A 216 -4.02 -9.01 5.64
CA THR A 216 -4.27 -9.25 4.22
C THR A 216 -3.90 -10.69 3.84
N CYS A 217 -2.82 -11.23 4.42
CA CYS A 217 -2.35 -12.58 4.10
C CYS A 217 -2.85 -13.66 5.06
N HIS A 218 -2.96 -13.34 6.35
CA HIS A 218 -3.37 -14.28 7.39
C HIS A 218 -4.88 -14.19 7.71
N GLY A 219 -5.59 -13.24 7.11
CA GLY A 219 -6.98 -12.94 7.47
C GLY A 219 -7.08 -12.02 8.68
N ASN A 220 -8.20 -11.29 8.77
CA ASN A 220 -8.44 -10.34 9.85
C ASN A 220 -9.08 -11.02 11.07
N HIS A 221 -10.40 -11.24 11.03
CA HIS A 221 -11.09 -11.90 12.13
C HIS A 221 -10.99 -13.43 12.03
N GLY A 222 -10.81 -13.98 10.83
CA GLY A 222 -10.49 -15.40 10.59
C GLY A 222 -9.01 -15.73 10.64
N ALA A 223 -8.21 -15.01 11.43
CA ALA A 223 -6.75 -15.09 11.43
C ALA A 223 -6.22 -16.54 11.51
N ALA A 224 -5.58 -16.99 10.43
CA ALA A 224 -4.96 -18.29 10.31
C ALA A 224 -3.79 -18.21 9.31
N PRO A 225 -2.66 -18.87 9.61
CA PRO A 225 -1.60 -19.02 8.62
C PRO A 225 -2.15 -19.66 7.34
N PRO A 226 -1.90 -19.08 6.15
CA PRO A 226 -2.26 -19.74 4.92
C PRO A 226 -1.52 -21.08 4.85
N GLY A 227 -2.26 -22.15 4.52
CA GLY A 227 -1.63 -23.44 4.25
C GLY A 227 -0.72 -23.35 3.03
N VAL A 228 0.25 -24.25 2.93
CA VAL A 228 1.26 -24.31 1.85
C VAL A 228 0.64 -24.15 0.46
N GLY A 229 -0.50 -24.79 0.18
CA GLY A 229 -1.21 -24.68 -1.09
C GLY A 229 -2.04 -23.40 -1.28
N THR A 230 -2.38 -22.68 -0.21
CA THR A 230 -3.19 -21.44 -0.27
C THR A 230 -2.35 -20.17 -0.26
N VAL A 231 -1.05 -20.25 0.09
CA VAL A 231 -0.14 -19.08 0.05
C VAL A 231 -0.13 -18.45 -1.35
N GLN A 232 -0.09 -19.27 -2.40
CA GLN A 232 -0.13 -18.78 -3.80
C GLN A 232 -1.37 -17.92 -4.07
N ASN A 233 -2.54 -18.33 -3.56
CA ASN A 233 -3.81 -17.64 -3.82
C ASN A 233 -3.88 -16.25 -3.15
N VAL A 234 -3.21 -16.09 -2.01
CA VAL A 234 -3.11 -14.80 -1.33
C VAL A 234 -2.36 -13.81 -2.23
N CYS A 235 -1.18 -14.19 -2.73
CA CYS A 235 -0.37 -13.35 -3.61
C CYS A 235 -1.12 -13.03 -4.91
N ALA A 236 -1.84 -14.01 -5.47
CA ALA A 236 -2.58 -13.89 -6.71
C ALA A 236 -3.75 -12.89 -6.67
N THR A 237 -4.20 -12.48 -5.47
CA THR A 237 -5.27 -11.46 -5.35
C THR A 237 -4.83 -10.10 -5.90
N CYS A 238 -3.53 -9.80 -5.84
CA CYS A 238 -2.95 -8.56 -6.37
C CYS A 238 -1.96 -8.83 -7.52
N HIS A 239 -1.13 -9.87 -7.43
CA HIS A 239 -0.18 -10.27 -8.46
C HIS A 239 -0.79 -11.21 -9.50
N VAL A 240 -1.93 -10.81 -10.06
CA VAL A 240 -2.77 -11.64 -10.93
C VAL A 240 -2.01 -12.11 -12.17
N PHE A 241 -1.27 -11.21 -12.81
CA PHE A 241 -0.54 -11.54 -14.04
C PHE A 241 0.55 -12.59 -13.79
N GLN A 242 1.35 -12.42 -12.75
CA GLN A 242 2.40 -13.36 -12.35
C GLN A 242 1.80 -14.72 -12.02
N ALA A 243 0.68 -14.72 -11.25
CA ALA A 243 -0.03 -15.94 -10.90
C ALA A 243 -0.58 -16.67 -12.14
N GLN A 244 -1.19 -15.96 -13.10
CA GLN A 244 -1.71 -16.54 -14.33
C GLN A 244 -0.62 -17.13 -15.23
N LEU A 245 0.55 -16.49 -15.28
CA LEU A 245 1.70 -17.01 -16.01
C LEU A 245 2.26 -18.27 -15.34
N PHE A 246 2.44 -18.21 -14.02
CA PHE A 246 2.91 -19.33 -13.22
C PHE A 246 1.99 -20.54 -13.33
N GLU A 247 0.67 -20.32 -13.30
CA GLU A 247 -0.34 -21.39 -13.37
C GLU A 247 -0.24 -22.21 -14.66
N LYS A 248 0.20 -21.59 -15.76
CA LYS A 248 0.38 -22.25 -17.07
C LYS A 248 1.81 -22.76 -17.28
N SER A 249 2.69 -22.59 -16.29
CA SER A 249 4.10 -22.92 -16.41
C SER A 249 4.40 -24.38 -16.07
N PRO A 250 5.56 -24.92 -16.50
CA PRO A 250 6.02 -26.25 -16.10
C PRO A 250 6.18 -26.41 -14.58
N HIS A 251 6.48 -25.31 -13.86
CA HIS A 251 6.65 -25.33 -12.41
C HIS A 251 5.35 -25.59 -11.65
N LYS A 252 4.17 -25.29 -12.23
CA LYS A 252 2.91 -25.48 -11.53
C LYS A 252 2.69 -26.92 -11.12
N ALA A 253 2.79 -27.84 -12.08
CA ALA A 253 2.59 -29.27 -11.85
C ALA A 253 3.69 -29.84 -10.93
N ALA A 254 4.94 -29.42 -11.14
CA ALA A 254 6.07 -29.86 -10.32
C ALA A 254 5.91 -29.43 -8.85
N PHE A 255 5.50 -28.19 -8.60
CA PHE A 255 5.33 -27.66 -7.24
C PHE A 255 4.14 -28.30 -6.54
N GLN A 256 3.06 -28.60 -7.26
CA GLN A 256 1.93 -29.36 -6.73
C GLN A 256 2.36 -30.78 -6.33
N ALA A 257 3.10 -31.47 -7.18
CA ALA A 257 3.60 -32.82 -6.89
C ALA A 257 4.55 -32.84 -5.68
N ALA A 258 5.39 -31.82 -5.54
CA ALA A 258 6.36 -31.68 -4.44
C ALA A 258 5.79 -30.99 -3.18
N SER A 259 4.51 -30.60 -3.17
CA SER A 259 3.91 -29.82 -2.08
C SER A 259 4.70 -28.54 -1.71
N LEU A 260 5.26 -27.86 -2.71
CA LEU A 260 6.02 -26.62 -2.53
C LEU A 260 5.08 -25.41 -2.43
N PRO A 261 5.40 -24.39 -1.61
CA PRO A 261 4.52 -23.26 -1.29
C PRO A 261 4.37 -22.20 -2.42
N GLY A 262 4.40 -22.61 -3.69
CA GLY A 262 4.13 -21.74 -4.84
C GLY A 262 5.12 -20.58 -4.96
N CYS A 263 4.61 -19.35 -4.93
CA CYS A 263 5.40 -18.13 -5.08
C CYS A 263 6.54 -18.04 -4.05
N VAL A 264 6.30 -18.47 -2.81
CA VAL A 264 7.27 -18.27 -1.72
C VAL A 264 8.40 -19.31 -1.72
N THR A 265 8.43 -20.22 -2.69
CA THR A 265 9.59 -21.08 -2.95
C THR A 265 10.75 -20.25 -3.51
N CYS A 266 10.43 -19.26 -4.35
CA CYS A 266 11.43 -18.37 -4.96
C CYS A 266 11.42 -16.99 -4.30
N HIS A 267 10.25 -16.53 -3.84
CA HIS A 267 10.09 -15.26 -3.14
C HIS A 267 9.99 -15.47 -1.63
N SER A 268 10.26 -14.44 -0.83
CA SER A 268 9.99 -14.53 0.62
C SER A 268 8.48 -14.45 0.91
N ASN A 269 8.07 -14.78 2.14
CA ASN A 269 6.68 -14.69 2.62
C ASN A 269 6.46 -13.50 3.59
N HIS A 270 7.44 -13.19 4.43
CA HIS A 270 7.41 -12.05 5.35
C HIS A 270 8.44 -10.99 4.96
N ARG A 271 9.66 -11.38 4.59
CA ARG A 271 10.75 -10.47 4.17
C ARG A 271 10.77 -10.29 2.66
N ILE A 272 9.64 -9.86 2.09
CA ILE A 272 9.47 -9.70 0.65
C ILE A 272 10.31 -8.51 0.18
N ALA A 273 11.46 -8.77 -0.46
CA ALA A 273 12.33 -7.75 -1.02
C ALA A 273 11.88 -7.33 -2.43
N HIS A 274 12.37 -6.17 -2.90
CA HIS A 274 12.16 -5.75 -4.27
C HIS A 274 12.84 -6.75 -5.21
N PRO A 275 12.11 -7.38 -6.14
CA PRO A 275 12.73 -8.29 -7.09
C PRO A 275 13.75 -7.56 -7.96
N THR A 276 14.91 -8.18 -8.15
CA THR A 276 15.97 -7.69 -9.04
C THR A 276 16.31 -8.76 -10.05
N ASP A 277 16.88 -8.38 -11.19
CA ASP A 277 17.28 -9.33 -12.23
C ASP A 277 18.40 -10.29 -11.76
N ALA A 278 19.04 -10.01 -10.61
CA ALA A 278 19.96 -10.90 -9.93
C ALA A 278 19.30 -12.18 -9.36
N LEU A 279 17.97 -12.21 -9.21
CA LEU A 279 17.24 -13.44 -8.85
C LEU A 279 17.20 -14.42 -10.03
N LEU A 280 17.42 -13.93 -11.25
CA LEU A 280 17.52 -14.74 -12.46
C LEU A 280 18.95 -15.27 -12.64
N GLY A 281 19.13 -16.12 -13.63
CA GLY A 281 20.45 -16.61 -14.00
C GLY A 281 20.94 -17.71 -13.08
N THR A 282 22.25 -17.76 -12.93
CA THR A 282 22.96 -18.85 -12.25
C THR A 282 23.96 -18.36 -11.20
N GLY A 283 23.96 -17.04 -10.95
CA GLY A 283 24.80 -16.41 -9.95
C GLY A 283 24.38 -16.70 -8.51
N ALA A 284 25.16 -16.20 -7.55
CA ALA A 284 24.97 -16.47 -6.12
C ALA A 284 23.63 -16.00 -5.54
N GLN A 285 22.97 -15.02 -6.19
CA GLN A 285 21.66 -14.51 -5.77
C GLN A 285 20.49 -15.14 -6.54
N SER A 286 20.78 -16.06 -7.47
CA SER A 286 19.76 -16.73 -8.25
C SER A 286 18.92 -17.65 -7.36
N VAL A 287 17.61 -17.64 -7.58
CA VAL A 287 16.68 -18.55 -6.92
C VAL A 287 16.53 -19.87 -7.68
N CYS A 288 16.96 -19.91 -8.94
CA CYS A 288 16.85 -21.07 -9.81
C CYS A 288 17.82 -22.18 -9.38
N THR A 289 19.03 -21.79 -8.96
CA THR A 289 20.11 -22.70 -8.58
C THR A 289 19.88 -23.45 -7.27
N ASN A 290 18.82 -23.10 -6.53
CA ASN A 290 18.36 -23.87 -5.38
C ASN A 290 17.85 -25.27 -5.77
N CYS A 291 17.42 -25.44 -7.03
CA CYS A 291 16.89 -26.71 -7.55
C CYS A 291 17.57 -27.15 -8.86
N HIS A 292 18.11 -26.21 -9.64
CA HIS A 292 18.75 -26.45 -10.93
C HIS A 292 20.27 -26.38 -10.84
N THR A 293 20.96 -27.33 -11.46
CA THR A 293 22.42 -27.47 -11.49
C THR A 293 22.94 -27.43 -12.91
N SER A 294 24.22 -27.08 -13.07
CA SER A 294 24.87 -27.03 -14.38
C SER A 294 24.68 -28.33 -15.16
N GLY A 295 24.17 -28.23 -16.38
CA GLY A 295 23.89 -29.36 -17.27
C GLY A 295 22.41 -29.77 -17.34
N ASP A 296 21.54 -29.19 -16.52
CA ASP A 296 20.09 -29.32 -16.71
C ASP A 296 19.48 -28.19 -17.53
N ALA A 297 18.38 -28.49 -18.22
CA ALA A 297 17.73 -27.54 -19.12
C ALA A 297 17.18 -26.29 -18.40
N GLY A 298 16.77 -26.41 -17.13
CA GLY A 298 16.31 -25.28 -16.33
C GLY A 298 17.44 -24.33 -15.94
N TYR A 299 18.63 -24.85 -15.69
CA TYR A 299 19.84 -24.05 -15.48
C TYR A 299 20.19 -23.21 -16.71
N GLU A 300 20.17 -23.83 -17.91
CA GLU A 300 20.42 -23.13 -19.17
C GLU A 300 19.37 -22.07 -19.46
N VAL A 301 18.09 -22.37 -19.24
CA VAL A 301 16.99 -21.40 -19.42
C VAL A 301 17.12 -20.23 -18.43
N ALA A 302 17.49 -20.49 -17.18
CA ALA A 302 17.69 -19.45 -16.18
C ALA A 302 18.81 -18.48 -16.58
N ASP A 303 19.95 -19.01 -17.04
CA ASP A 303 21.08 -18.22 -17.56
C ASP A 303 20.66 -17.35 -18.75
N GLN A 304 19.97 -17.95 -19.72
CA GLN A 304 19.46 -17.23 -20.88
C GLN A 304 18.45 -16.14 -20.50
N PHE A 305 17.57 -16.37 -19.51
CA PHE A 305 16.64 -15.33 -19.03
C PHE A 305 17.39 -14.09 -18.53
N GLN A 306 18.42 -14.29 -17.69
CA GLN A 306 19.20 -13.17 -17.17
C GLN A 306 19.92 -12.43 -18.30
N GLN A 307 20.57 -13.15 -19.22
CA GLN A 307 21.29 -12.53 -20.34
C GLN A 307 20.37 -11.71 -21.24
N GLN A 308 19.18 -12.25 -21.58
CA GLN A 308 18.23 -11.56 -22.47
C GLN A 308 17.63 -10.32 -21.80
N ILE A 309 17.27 -10.40 -20.52
CA ILE A 309 16.77 -9.24 -19.77
C ILE A 309 17.87 -8.18 -19.61
N ALA A 310 19.09 -8.57 -19.25
CA ALA A 310 20.22 -7.65 -19.10
C ALA A 310 20.58 -6.94 -20.41
N HIS A 311 20.54 -7.67 -21.54
CA HIS A 311 20.73 -7.09 -22.87
C HIS A 311 19.66 -6.03 -23.16
N PHE A 312 18.39 -6.33 -22.88
CA PHE A 312 17.30 -5.38 -23.11
C PHE A 312 17.39 -4.16 -22.20
N GLU A 313 17.68 -4.35 -20.91
CA GLU A 313 17.92 -3.25 -19.96
C GLU A 313 19.07 -2.35 -20.42
N THR A 314 20.19 -2.93 -20.88
CA THR A 314 21.33 -2.18 -21.40
C THR A 314 20.93 -1.35 -22.62
N ALA A 315 20.15 -1.92 -23.55
CA ALA A 315 19.66 -1.19 -24.72
C ALA A 315 18.78 0.00 -24.30
N VAL A 316 17.85 -0.21 -23.35
CA VAL A 316 16.97 0.85 -22.82
C VAL A 316 17.81 1.96 -22.17
N SER A 317 18.80 1.60 -21.35
CA SER A 317 19.70 2.55 -20.69
C SER A 317 20.51 3.38 -21.69
N ASN A 318 21.04 2.75 -22.75
CA ASN A 318 21.80 3.46 -23.79
C ASN A 318 20.91 4.45 -24.56
N SER A 319 19.67 4.09 -24.84
CA SER A 319 18.69 4.99 -25.46
C SER A 319 18.30 6.15 -24.53
N ASP A 320 18.13 5.88 -23.24
CA ASP A 320 17.88 6.92 -22.24
C ASP A 320 19.03 7.93 -22.16
N GLU A 321 20.28 7.44 -22.14
CA GLU A 321 21.47 8.29 -22.06
C GLU A 321 21.58 9.22 -23.28
N ILE A 322 21.37 8.70 -24.49
CA ILE A 322 21.50 9.52 -25.70
C ILE A 322 20.38 10.56 -25.83
N LEU A 323 19.15 10.21 -25.44
CA LEU A 323 18.03 11.13 -25.42
C LEU A 323 18.21 12.21 -24.36
N ASN A 324 18.68 11.85 -23.16
CA ASN A 324 19.05 12.80 -22.10
C ASN A 324 20.12 13.77 -22.58
N ARG A 325 21.14 13.27 -23.28
CA ARG A 325 22.19 14.10 -23.85
C ARG A 325 21.63 15.07 -24.90
N ALA A 326 20.84 14.58 -25.84
CA ALA A 326 20.22 15.40 -26.88
C ALA A 326 19.34 16.51 -26.29
N GLU A 327 18.52 16.18 -25.29
CA GLU A 327 17.68 17.14 -24.56
C GLU A 327 18.53 18.19 -23.84
N SER A 328 19.58 17.77 -23.12
CA SER A 328 20.48 18.70 -22.41
C SER A 328 21.23 19.65 -23.35
N ASP A 329 21.43 19.25 -24.61
CA ASP A 329 22.01 20.08 -25.67
C ASP A 329 20.98 20.99 -26.39
N GLY A 330 19.73 20.98 -25.93
CA GLY A 330 18.65 21.81 -26.47
C GLY A 330 18.01 21.27 -27.75
N MET A 331 18.19 19.98 -28.04
CA MET A 331 17.53 19.33 -29.18
C MET A 331 16.11 18.88 -28.82
N GLU A 332 15.21 18.92 -29.80
CA GLU A 332 13.83 18.43 -29.66
C GLU A 332 13.84 16.90 -29.70
N VAL A 333 13.43 16.27 -28.59
CA VAL A 333 13.36 14.80 -28.44
C VAL A 333 12.13 14.34 -27.65
N SER A 334 11.07 15.15 -27.58
CA SER A 334 9.87 14.82 -26.80
C SER A 334 9.15 13.58 -27.34
N GLN A 335 9.08 13.42 -28.67
CA GLN A 335 8.44 12.27 -29.30
C GLN A 335 9.24 10.96 -29.07
N PRO A 336 10.57 10.90 -29.33
CA PRO A 336 11.38 9.75 -28.96
C PRO A 336 11.33 9.42 -27.46
N ARG A 337 11.19 10.43 -26.59
CA ARG A 337 11.04 10.21 -25.15
C ARG A 337 9.75 9.47 -24.80
N LEU A 338 8.63 9.88 -25.38
CA LEU A 338 7.35 9.21 -25.17
C LEU A 338 7.38 7.76 -25.68
N GLU A 339 8.01 7.52 -26.83
CA GLU A 339 8.21 6.17 -27.36
C GLU A 339 9.14 5.34 -26.48
N GLN A 340 10.15 5.97 -25.88
CA GLN A 340 11.07 5.31 -24.97
C GLN A 340 10.40 4.85 -23.67
N ASP A 341 9.36 5.56 -23.20
CA ASP A 341 8.55 5.07 -22.08
C ASP A 341 7.83 3.75 -22.43
N GLN A 342 7.42 3.56 -23.69
CA GLN A 342 6.85 2.28 -24.15
C GLN A 342 7.90 1.15 -24.14
N ALA A 343 9.18 1.46 -24.39
CA ALA A 343 10.26 0.50 -24.26
C ALA A 343 10.48 0.08 -22.81
N ARG A 344 10.39 1.02 -21.85
CA ARG A 344 10.47 0.73 -20.41
C ARG A 344 9.29 -0.11 -19.92
N ASP A 345 8.09 0.18 -20.43
CA ASP A 345 6.90 -0.65 -20.18
C ASP A 345 7.07 -2.07 -20.74
N ALA A 346 7.65 -2.20 -21.94
CA ALA A 346 7.97 -3.50 -22.53
C ALA A 346 9.01 -4.28 -21.69
N LEU A 347 10.02 -3.61 -21.14
CA LEU A 347 10.98 -4.23 -20.21
C LEU A 347 10.29 -4.71 -18.93
N THR A 348 9.41 -3.89 -18.35
CA THR A 348 8.60 -4.27 -17.19
C THR A 348 7.72 -5.49 -17.50
N LYS A 349 7.07 -5.50 -18.68
CA LYS A 349 6.29 -6.64 -19.16
C LYS A 349 7.16 -7.90 -19.32
N ALA A 350 8.36 -7.78 -19.90
CA ALA A 350 9.28 -8.91 -20.06
C ALA A 350 9.66 -9.52 -18.69
N ARG A 351 9.95 -8.68 -17.68
CA ARG A 351 10.20 -9.11 -16.29
C ARG A 351 8.99 -9.84 -15.69
N VAL A 352 7.76 -9.43 -16.01
CA VAL A 352 6.55 -10.18 -15.62
C VAL A 352 6.48 -11.52 -16.36
N THR A 353 6.73 -11.55 -17.67
CA THR A 353 6.69 -12.74 -18.53
C THR A 353 7.64 -13.85 -18.10
N VAL A 354 8.71 -13.54 -17.36
CA VAL A 354 9.59 -14.54 -16.73
C VAL A 354 8.81 -15.61 -15.93
N HIS A 355 7.70 -15.25 -15.29
CA HIS A 355 6.86 -16.17 -14.52
C HIS A 355 6.17 -17.25 -15.37
N SER A 356 6.22 -17.14 -16.70
CA SER A 356 5.78 -18.20 -17.61
C SER A 356 6.80 -19.33 -17.74
N PHE A 357 8.07 -19.09 -17.38
CA PHE A 357 9.20 -20.00 -17.58
C PHE A 357 9.29 -20.51 -19.01
N ASN A 358 8.93 -19.64 -19.98
CA ASN A 358 8.92 -19.96 -21.40
C ASN A 358 9.75 -18.94 -22.18
N MET A 359 10.87 -19.41 -22.74
CA MET A 359 11.81 -18.56 -23.48
C MET A 359 11.21 -17.94 -24.74
N VAL A 360 10.40 -18.69 -25.49
CA VAL A 360 9.78 -18.20 -26.72
C VAL A 360 8.89 -17.00 -26.42
N ARG A 361 8.11 -17.09 -25.34
CA ARG A 361 7.23 -16.00 -24.92
C ARG A 361 8.02 -14.78 -24.42
N LEU A 362 9.06 -15.00 -23.63
CA LEU A 362 9.93 -13.93 -23.14
C LEU A 362 10.61 -13.19 -24.30
N GLN A 363 11.18 -13.94 -25.24
CA GLN A 363 11.84 -13.38 -26.42
C GLN A 363 10.90 -12.54 -27.28
N ALA A 364 9.64 -12.96 -27.45
CA ALA A 364 8.66 -12.17 -28.19
C ALA A 364 8.42 -10.79 -27.57
N ASP A 365 8.31 -10.70 -26.25
CA ASP A 365 8.16 -9.42 -25.54
C ASP A 365 9.44 -8.57 -25.62
N ILE A 366 10.61 -9.18 -25.46
CA ILE A 366 11.91 -8.51 -25.57
C ILE A 366 12.14 -7.94 -26.96
N LEU A 367 11.91 -8.72 -28.02
CA LEU A 367 12.12 -8.28 -29.40
C LEU A 367 11.22 -7.10 -29.78
N ALA A 368 9.97 -7.10 -29.29
CA ALA A 368 9.06 -5.97 -29.49
C ALA A 368 9.61 -4.69 -28.83
N GLY A 369 10.13 -4.78 -27.62
CA GLY A 369 10.72 -3.65 -26.90
C GLY A 369 12.06 -3.18 -27.47
N LEU A 370 12.93 -4.11 -27.89
CA LEU A 370 14.20 -3.80 -28.54
C LEU A 370 14.00 -3.03 -29.85
N LYS A 371 12.95 -3.35 -30.62
CA LYS A 371 12.61 -2.59 -31.84
C LYS A 371 12.30 -1.12 -31.55
N ILE A 372 11.56 -0.85 -30.47
CA ILE A 372 11.27 0.52 -30.02
C ILE A 372 12.55 1.20 -29.56
N THR A 373 13.36 0.49 -28.77
CA THR A 373 14.60 1.00 -28.20
C THR A 373 15.64 1.36 -29.26
N ASP A 374 15.80 0.53 -30.30
CA ASP A 374 16.70 0.85 -31.41
C ASP A 374 16.23 2.10 -32.16
N LYS A 375 14.92 2.21 -32.42
CA LYS A 375 14.34 3.41 -33.05
C LYS A 375 14.63 4.66 -32.23
N THR A 376 14.32 4.66 -30.93
CA THR A 376 14.52 5.83 -30.06
C THR A 376 16.01 6.18 -29.92
N TYR A 377 16.89 5.18 -29.90
CA TYR A 377 18.33 5.39 -29.92
C TYR A 377 18.81 6.04 -31.22
N GLN A 378 18.34 5.58 -32.39
CA GLN A 378 18.67 6.21 -33.67
C GLN A 378 18.12 7.65 -33.76
N ASP A 379 16.91 7.90 -33.26
CA ASP A 379 16.31 9.23 -33.24
C ASP A 379 17.14 10.19 -32.34
N GLY A 380 17.62 9.72 -31.18
CA GLY A 380 18.57 10.46 -30.34
C GLY A 380 19.90 10.75 -31.03
N LYS A 381 20.47 9.79 -31.76
CA LYS A 381 21.67 10.02 -32.59
C LYS A 381 21.42 11.06 -33.67
N ALA A 382 20.26 10.99 -34.35
CA ALA A 382 19.89 11.92 -35.40
C ALA A 382 19.78 13.35 -34.85
N ALA A 383 19.17 13.53 -33.68
CA ALA A 383 19.11 14.81 -32.98
C ALA A 383 20.50 15.36 -32.65
N LEU A 384 21.43 14.53 -32.15
CA LEU A 384 22.81 14.96 -31.89
C LEU A 384 23.58 15.29 -33.18
N SER A 385 23.34 14.55 -34.27
CA SER A 385 23.92 14.87 -35.58
C SER A 385 23.38 16.20 -36.12
N GLU A 386 22.10 16.46 -35.94
CA GLU A 386 21.47 17.73 -36.32
C GLU A 386 22.05 18.90 -35.50
N ARG A 387 22.24 18.72 -34.19
CA ARG A 387 22.93 19.68 -33.32
C ARG A 387 24.31 20.05 -33.90
N ASP A 388 25.09 19.05 -34.27
CA ASP A 388 26.45 19.25 -34.79
C ASP A 388 26.45 19.96 -36.14
N TYR A 389 25.48 19.63 -37.00
CA TYR A 389 25.27 20.34 -38.25
C TYR A 389 24.91 21.81 -38.02
N ARG A 390 23.94 22.10 -37.12
CA ARG A 390 23.53 23.46 -36.75
C ARG A 390 24.69 24.27 -36.16
N ARG A 391 25.52 23.67 -35.31
CA ARG A 391 26.71 24.32 -34.71
C ARG A 391 27.77 24.64 -35.78
N LYS A 392 28.05 23.73 -36.71
CA LYS A 392 28.97 23.98 -37.83
C LYS A 392 28.45 25.10 -38.74
N GLY A 393 27.16 25.04 -39.10
CA GLY A 393 26.51 26.07 -39.91
C GLY A 393 26.55 27.45 -39.25
N LEU A 394 26.24 27.54 -37.96
CA LEU A 394 26.36 28.78 -37.19
C LEU A 394 27.80 29.30 -37.16
N GLY A 395 28.78 28.43 -36.95
CA GLY A 395 30.20 28.80 -36.99
C GLY A 395 30.63 29.39 -38.33
N ILE A 396 30.20 28.79 -39.44
CA ILE A 396 30.45 29.30 -40.80
C ILE A 396 29.77 30.66 -41.01
N SER A 397 28.50 30.79 -40.63
CA SER A 397 27.75 32.05 -40.75
C SER A 397 28.40 33.17 -39.93
N VAL A 398 28.80 32.90 -38.69
CA VAL A 398 29.51 33.85 -37.82
C VAL A 398 30.86 34.24 -38.43
N PHE A 399 31.61 33.30 -39.01
CA PHE A 399 32.85 33.61 -39.71
C PHE A 399 32.64 34.60 -40.86
N PHE A 400 31.67 34.35 -41.74
CA PHE A 400 31.37 35.28 -42.84
C PHE A 400 30.91 36.66 -42.34
N ILE A 401 30.06 36.70 -41.29
CA ILE A 401 29.64 37.96 -40.66
C ILE A 401 30.86 38.74 -40.14
N VAL A 402 31.79 38.07 -39.45
CA VAL A 402 33.01 38.70 -38.92
C VAL A 402 33.90 39.22 -40.05
N VAL A 403 34.08 38.46 -41.13
CA VAL A 403 34.86 38.89 -42.31
C VAL A 403 34.25 40.15 -42.94
N VAL A 404 32.92 40.18 -43.11
CA VAL A 404 32.21 41.36 -43.62
C VAL A 404 32.36 42.56 -42.70
N LEU A 405 32.23 42.37 -41.38
CA LEU A 405 32.42 43.44 -40.39
C LEU A 405 33.85 44.01 -40.40
N ILE A 406 34.87 43.14 -40.53
CA ILE A 406 36.26 43.56 -40.65
C ILE A 406 36.47 44.32 -41.97
N GLY A 407 35.93 43.82 -43.08
CA GLY A 407 36.01 44.47 -44.39
C GLY A 407 35.38 45.87 -44.37
N LEU A 408 34.18 46.01 -43.80
CA LEU A 408 33.50 47.29 -43.58
C LEU A 408 34.36 48.24 -42.75
N ARG A 409 34.96 47.77 -41.65
CA ARG A 409 35.83 48.59 -40.80
C ARG A 409 37.07 49.09 -41.55
N LEU A 410 37.71 48.24 -42.37
CA LEU A 410 38.86 48.63 -43.19
C LEU A 410 38.46 49.63 -44.27
N TYR A 411 37.28 49.45 -44.89
CA TYR A 411 36.75 50.36 -45.89
C TYR A 411 36.44 51.75 -45.31
N ILE A 412 35.75 51.81 -44.17
CA ILE A 412 35.48 53.07 -43.45
C ILE A 412 36.79 53.81 -43.14
N ARG A 413 37.79 53.11 -42.58
CA ARG A 413 39.12 53.69 -42.31
C ARG A 413 39.83 54.23 -43.55
N ARG A 414 39.61 53.61 -44.72
CA ARG A 414 40.19 54.09 -45.99
C ARG A 414 39.54 55.40 -46.43
N ILE A 415 38.21 55.53 -46.29
CA ILE A 415 37.49 56.77 -46.59
C ILE A 415 37.95 57.90 -45.66
N GLU A 416 38.01 57.65 -44.35
CA GLU A 416 38.46 58.65 -43.36
C GLU A 416 39.89 59.16 -43.66
N ARG A 417 40.80 58.27 -44.07
CA ARG A 417 42.16 58.65 -44.49
C ARG A 417 42.20 59.42 -45.80
N GLY A 418 41.31 59.10 -46.74
CA GLY A 418 41.20 59.81 -48.03
C GLY A 418 40.54 61.19 -47.92
N GLN A 419 39.84 61.49 -46.83
CA GLN A 419 39.27 62.82 -46.53
C GLN A 419 40.22 63.71 -45.71
N SER A 420 41.31 63.14 -45.18
CA SER A 420 42.31 63.85 -44.36
C SER A 420 43.58 64.24 -45.13
N ALA A 421 43.61 63.99 -46.44
CA ALA A 421 44.61 64.44 -47.40
C ALA A 421 43.94 65.41 -48.37
#